data_AF-A0A836WC10-F1
#
_entry.id   AF-A0A836WC10-F1
#
_cell.length_a   1.000
_cell.length_b   1.000
_cell.length_c   1.000
_cell.angle_alpha   90.00
_cell.angle_beta   90.00
_cell.angle_gamma   90.00
#
_symmetry.space_group_name_H-M   'P 1'
#
loop_
_entity.id
_entity.type
_entity.pdbx_description
1 polymer ?
#
loop_
_entity_poly.entity_id
_entity_poly.type
_entity_poly.pdbx_seq_one_letter_code
_entity_poly.pdbx_strand_id
1 'polypeptide(L)'
;MKNYSHIILTIALVSLSFTVSADSVGKPGEKASDKKQMMAMMKHVSPMPSLMPVVIKNTDLLGLSKEQTEALAKERKERHARVHALAKEIMAEESKILQAALDEKPIEEIHVMSLVVMDKRLAIINAKAGCRDIVRKTLNDEQWKELVSLYKQSHE
;
A
#
# COMPACT_ATOMS: atom_id res chain seq x y z
N MET A 1 -7.86 83.56 13.16
CA MET A 1 -7.82 83.63 11.68
C MET A 1 -7.92 82.21 11.15
N LYS A 2 -8.84 82.00 10.20
CA LYS A 2 -9.13 80.71 9.57
C LYS A 2 -7.88 80.15 8.90
N ASN A 3 -7.75 78.83 8.85
CA ASN A 3 -7.70 78.07 7.60
C ASN A 3 -7.72 76.57 7.88
N TYR A 4 -8.82 75.95 7.46
CA TYR A 4 -8.96 74.51 7.29
C TYR A 4 -8.25 74.13 5.99
N SER A 5 -7.37 73.14 6.04
CA SER A 5 -6.84 72.49 4.85
C SER A 5 -6.91 70.98 5.05
N HIS A 6 -7.63 70.35 4.13
CA HIS A 6 -7.99 68.96 4.06
C HIS A 6 -6.79 68.02 4.19
N ILE A 7 -6.88 67.02 5.07
CA ILE A 7 -6.09 65.79 4.96
C ILE A 7 -7.08 64.62 4.84
N ILE A 8 -6.93 63.93 3.72
CA ILE A 8 -7.74 62.86 3.20
C ILE A 8 -7.56 61.62 4.11
N LEU A 9 -8.66 61.13 4.67
CA LEU A 9 -8.72 59.90 5.47
C LEU A 9 -8.83 58.70 4.51
N THR A 10 -7.72 58.04 4.20
CA THR A 10 -7.71 56.76 3.48
C THR A 10 -8.02 55.63 4.46
N ILE A 11 -9.26 55.15 4.42
CA ILE A 11 -9.69 53.93 5.12
C ILE A 11 -9.19 52.73 4.33
N ALA A 12 -8.13 52.08 4.81
CA ALA A 12 -7.67 50.79 4.30
C ALA A 12 -8.62 49.69 4.80
N LEU A 13 -9.50 49.23 3.93
CA LEU A 13 -10.38 48.08 4.17
C LEU A 13 -9.53 46.80 4.04
N VAL A 14 -8.95 46.33 5.15
CA VAL A 14 -8.26 45.03 5.20
C VAL A 14 -9.33 43.95 5.31
N SER A 15 -9.71 43.36 4.17
CA SER A 15 -10.54 42.17 4.11
C SER A 15 -9.73 40.97 4.59
N LEU A 16 -9.88 40.61 5.86
CA LEU A 16 -9.44 39.32 6.40
C LEU A 16 -10.37 38.23 5.85
N SER A 17 -10.00 37.61 4.73
CA SER A 17 -10.61 36.37 4.29
C SER A 17 -10.07 35.22 5.14
N PHE A 18 -10.83 34.80 6.15
CA PHE A 18 -10.62 33.50 6.79
C PHE A 18 -10.98 32.42 5.79
N THR A 19 -9.98 31.83 5.12
CA THR A 19 -10.18 30.58 4.40
C THR A 19 -10.32 29.47 5.44
N VAL A 20 -11.51 28.90 5.55
CA VAL A 20 -11.73 27.65 6.27
C VAL A 20 -10.97 26.56 5.49
N SER A 21 -9.90 26.02 6.08
CA SER A 21 -9.31 24.78 5.57
C SER A 21 -10.24 23.65 6.01
N ALA A 22 -11.18 23.30 5.14
CA ALA A 22 -11.80 21.99 5.18
C ALA A 22 -10.73 20.98 4.78
N ASP A 23 -10.03 20.41 5.77
CA ASP A 23 -9.15 19.26 5.51
C ASP A 23 -10.00 18.11 4.98
N SER A 24 -9.84 17.89 3.68
CA SER A 24 -10.55 16.95 2.85
C SER A 24 -10.33 15.52 3.31
N VAL A 25 -11.42 14.87 3.72
CA VAL A 25 -11.94 13.63 3.11
C VAL A 25 -11.04 13.04 2.01
N GLY A 26 -10.51 11.84 2.27
CA GLY A 26 -10.15 10.81 1.29
C GLY A 26 -9.12 11.17 0.21
N LYS A 27 -7.88 10.68 0.35
CA LYS A 27 -6.81 10.82 -0.66
C LYS A 27 -7.23 10.22 -2.03
N PRO A 28 -7.39 11.01 -3.10
CA PRO A 28 -7.68 10.49 -4.44
C PRO A 28 -6.38 10.30 -5.25
N GLY A 29 -6.25 9.16 -5.95
CA GLY A 29 -5.33 8.99 -7.07
C GLY A 29 -4.10 8.12 -6.82
N GLU A 30 -4.26 6.80 -6.91
CA GLU A 30 -3.14 5.91 -7.29
C GLU A 30 -3.21 5.74 -8.82
N LYS A 31 -2.20 6.22 -9.56
CA LYS A 31 -2.21 6.14 -11.03
C LYS A 31 -2.05 4.67 -11.46
N ALA A 32 -2.58 4.31 -12.64
CA ALA A 32 -2.51 2.92 -13.13
C ALA A 32 -1.06 2.38 -13.25
N SER A 33 -0.09 3.27 -13.50
CA SER A 33 1.35 2.98 -13.45
C SER A 33 1.82 2.48 -12.09
N ASP A 34 1.35 3.13 -11.03
CA ASP A 34 1.79 2.90 -9.65
C ASP A 34 1.29 1.54 -9.17
N LYS A 35 0.06 1.20 -9.56
CA LYS A 35 -0.52 -0.12 -9.31
C LYS A 35 0.25 -1.24 -10.02
N LYS A 36 0.63 -1.05 -11.29
CA LYS A 36 1.42 -2.05 -12.04
C LYS A 36 2.80 -2.25 -11.41
N GLN A 37 3.46 -1.17 -11.02
CA GLN A 37 4.75 -1.21 -10.34
C GLN A 37 4.63 -1.93 -8.98
N MET A 38 3.58 -1.64 -8.21
CA MET A 38 3.32 -2.32 -6.95
C MET A 38 3.10 -3.82 -7.15
N MET A 39 2.35 -4.23 -8.17
CA MET A 39 2.17 -5.66 -8.48
C MET A 39 3.49 -6.34 -8.84
N ALA A 40 4.32 -5.71 -9.67
CA ALA A 40 5.63 -6.24 -10.02
C ALA A 40 6.53 -6.40 -8.78
N MET A 41 6.56 -5.38 -7.91
CA MET A 41 7.29 -5.43 -6.65
C MET A 41 6.79 -6.57 -5.75
N MET A 42 5.47 -6.71 -5.60
CA MET A 42 4.87 -7.75 -4.77
C MET A 42 5.11 -9.18 -5.30
N LYS A 43 5.30 -9.34 -6.61
CA LYS A 43 5.69 -10.61 -7.25
C LYS A 43 7.17 -10.92 -7.03
N HIS A 44 8.03 -9.91 -7.06
CA HIS A 44 9.46 -10.05 -6.81
C HIS A 44 9.77 -10.43 -5.36
N VAL A 45 9.16 -9.75 -4.39
CA VAL A 45 9.56 -9.90 -2.96
C VAL A 45 9.03 -11.16 -2.29
N SER A 46 8.13 -11.92 -2.91
CA SER A 46 7.58 -13.13 -2.30
C SER A 46 6.92 -14.06 -3.33
N PRO A 47 7.17 -15.38 -3.25
CA PRO A 47 6.54 -16.37 -4.13
C PRO A 47 5.07 -16.64 -3.79
N MET A 48 4.59 -16.14 -2.65
CA MET A 48 3.24 -16.42 -2.17
C MET A 48 2.18 -15.63 -2.96
N PRO A 49 1.01 -16.23 -3.22
CA PRO A 49 -0.05 -15.59 -3.98
C PRO A 49 -0.65 -14.42 -3.20
N SER A 50 -1.04 -13.38 -3.94
CA SER A 50 -1.81 -12.26 -3.39
C SER A 50 -3.31 -12.54 -3.53
N LEU A 51 -3.85 -13.42 -2.67
CA LEU A 51 -5.26 -13.84 -2.74
C LEU A 51 -6.25 -12.77 -2.25
N MET A 52 -5.87 -11.99 -1.23
CA MET A 52 -6.77 -11.01 -0.60
C MET A 52 -7.31 -9.95 -1.58
N PRO A 53 -6.49 -9.37 -2.49
CA PRO A 53 -7.00 -8.50 -3.54
C PRO A 53 -7.99 -9.19 -4.51
N VAL A 54 -7.79 -10.48 -4.80
CA VAL A 54 -8.65 -11.23 -5.73
C VAL A 54 -10.00 -11.52 -5.10
N VAL A 55 -10.04 -11.99 -3.86
CA VAL A 55 -11.31 -12.28 -3.16
C VAL A 55 -12.13 -11.01 -2.95
N ILE A 56 -11.51 -9.89 -2.56
CA ILE A 56 -12.20 -8.60 -2.36
C ILE A 56 -12.72 -8.00 -3.68
N LYS A 57 -12.02 -8.22 -4.80
CA LYS A 57 -12.46 -7.72 -6.12
C LYS A 57 -13.66 -8.53 -6.67
N ASN A 58 -13.82 -9.77 -6.24
CA ASN A 58 -14.77 -10.73 -6.81
C ASN A 58 -15.81 -11.21 -5.77
N THR A 59 -16.15 -10.38 -4.78
CA THR A 59 -17.09 -10.75 -3.70
C THR A 59 -18.42 -11.26 -4.24
N ASP A 60 -18.97 -10.57 -5.25
CA ASP A 60 -20.27 -10.87 -5.82
C ASP A 60 -20.22 -12.17 -6.65
N LEU A 61 -19.16 -12.34 -7.46
CA LEU A 61 -18.94 -13.56 -8.25
C LEU A 61 -18.72 -14.79 -7.36
N LEU A 62 -18.07 -14.61 -6.22
CA LEU A 62 -17.85 -15.64 -5.21
C LEU A 62 -19.07 -15.86 -4.32
N GLY A 63 -20.14 -15.06 -4.46
CA GLY A 63 -21.33 -15.14 -3.61
C GLY A 63 -21.00 -15.02 -2.12
N LEU A 64 -20.07 -14.14 -1.75
CA LEU A 64 -19.69 -13.97 -0.34
C LEU A 64 -20.83 -13.34 0.46
N SER A 65 -21.05 -13.85 1.66
CA SER A 65 -21.95 -13.19 2.61
C SER A 65 -21.37 -11.84 3.05
N LYS A 66 -22.23 -11.00 3.64
CA LYS A 66 -21.81 -9.73 4.22
C LYS A 66 -20.77 -9.95 5.33
N GLU A 67 -20.99 -10.95 6.17
CA GLU A 67 -20.10 -11.33 7.28
C GLU A 67 -18.74 -11.80 6.76
N GLN A 68 -18.71 -12.63 5.72
CA GLN A 68 -17.46 -13.07 5.07
C GLN A 68 -16.69 -11.88 4.49
N THR A 69 -17.40 -10.97 3.80
CA THR A 69 -16.82 -9.78 3.18
C THR A 69 -16.21 -8.84 4.22
N GLU A 70 -16.93 -8.57 5.31
CA GLU A 70 -16.47 -7.71 6.41
C GLU A 70 -15.25 -8.31 7.12
N ALA A 71 -15.27 -9.62 7.39
CA ALA A 71 -14.13 -10.32 8.01
C ALA A 71 -12.85 -10.19 7.16
N LEU A 72 -12.96 -10.42 5.85
CA LEU A 72 -11.82 -10.31 4.93
C LEU A 72 -11.34 -8.86 4.77
N ALA A 73 -12.26 -7.90 4.72
CA ALA A 73 -11.92 -6.48 4.60
C ALA A 73 -11.13 -5.98 5.83
N LYS A 74 -11.52 -6.43 7.03
CA LYS A 74 -10.80 -6.13 8.28
C LYS A 74 -9.37 -6.66 8.23
N GLU A 75 -9.20 -7.93 7.91
CA GLU A 75 -7.87 -8.58 7.85
C GLU A 75 -6.96 -7.94 6.79
N ARG A 76 -7.53 -7.53 5.66
CA ARG A 76 -6.81 -6.75 4.66
C ARG A 76 -6.30 -5.43 5.24
N LYS A 77 -7.16 -4.67 5.92
CA LYS A 77 -6.83 -3.35 6.47
C LYS A 77 -5.66 -3.42 7.45
N GLU A 78 -5.64 -4.45 8.31
CA GLU A 78 -4.61 -4.62 9.33
C GLU A 78 -3.23 -4.97 8.75
N ARG A 79 -3.19 -5.76 7.66
CA ARG A 79 -1.92 -6.33 7.14
C ARG A 79 -1.35 -5.59 5.94
N HIS A 80 -2.20 -4.98 5.12
CA HIS A 80 -1.82 -4.45 3.80
C HIS A 80 -0.72 -3.40 3.87
N ALA A 81 -0.85 -2.40 4.75
CA ALA A 81 0.12 -1.32 4.88
C ALA A 81 1.52 -1.84 5.24
N ARG A 82 1.59 -2.77 6.20
CA ARG A 82 2.86 -3.37 6.64
C ARG A 82 3.54 -4.15 5.51
N VAL A 83 2.79 -4.95 4.77
CA VAL A 83 3.35 -5.73 3.65
C VAL A 83 3.90 -4.83 2.55
N HIS A 84 3.19 -3.74 2.23
CA HIS A 84 3.65 -2.77 1.23
C HIS A 84 4.90 -2.00 1.70
N ALA A 85 4.98 -1.66 2.99
CA ALA A 85 6.16 -1.02 3.56
C ALA A 85 7.39 -1.94 3.45
N LEU A 86 7.27 -3.20 3.87
CA LEU A 86 8.34 -4.19 3.76
C LEU A 86 8.81 -4.40 2.32
N ALA A 87 7.89 -4.43 1.36
CA ALA A 87 8.24 -4.59 -0.06
C ALA A 87 9.10 -3.42 -0.55
N LYS A 88 8.76 -2.18 -0.17
CA LYS A 88 9.56 -0.98 -0.51
C LYS A 88 10.92 -0.98 0.18
N GLU A 89 10.98 -1.40 1.44
CA GLU A 89 12.24 -1.53 2.18
C GLU A 89 13.17 -2.54 1.51
N ILE A 90 12.66 -3.69 1.06
CA ILE A 90 13.44 -4.68 0.31
C ILE A 90 14.03 -4.06 -0.95
N MET A 91 13.27 -3.28 -1.74
CA MET A 91 13.80 -2.60 -2.93
C MET A 91 14.92 -1.62 -2.60
N ALA A 92 14.77 -0.85 -1.52
CA ALA A 92 15.79 0.08 -1.09
C ALA A 92 17.05 -0.65 -0.60
N GLU A 93 16.91 -1.77 0.10
CA GLU A 93 18.03 -2.58 0.59
C GLU A 93 18.75 -3.33 -0.52
N GLU A 94 18.02 -3.88 -1.49
CA GLU A 94 18.62 -4.50 -2.68
C GLU A 94 19.43 -3.49 -3.49
N SER A 95 18.97 -2.24 -3.59
CA SER A 95 19.76 -1.16 -4.21
C SER A 95 21.04 -0.85 -3.44
N LYS A 96 21.03 -0.94 -2.10
CA LYS A 96 22.24 -0.76 -1.28
C LYS A 96 23.21 -1.92 -1.44
N ILE A 97 22.70 -3.15 -1.54
CA ILE A 97 23.52 -4.34 -1.79
C ILE A 97 24.22 -4.22 -3.15
N LEU A 98 23.48 -3.80 -4.19
CA LEU A 98 24.06 -3.53 -5.50
C LEU A 98 25.19 -2.50 -5.40
N GLN A 99 24.96 -1.38 -4.73
CA GLN A 99 25.98 -0.34 -4.57
C GLN A 99 27.19 -0.86 -3.80
N ALA A 100 27.00 -1.60 -2.70
CA ALA A 100 28.08 -2.18 -1.93
C ALA A 100 28.95 -3.14 -2.77
N ALA A 101 28.33 -3.91 -3.68
CA ALA A 101 29.07 -4.77 -4.61
C ALA A 101 29.88 -3.95 -5.63
N LEU A 102 29.33 -2.84 -6.15
CA LEU A 102 30.04 -1.95 -7.07
C LEU A 102 31.17 -1.16 -6.39
N ASP A 103 31.04 -0.89 -5.09
CA ASP A 103 32.07 -0.25 -4.26
C ASP A 103 33.11 -1.25 -3.72
N GLU A 104 33.11 -2.49 -4.22
CA GLU A 104 34.04 -3.56 -3.84
C GLU A 104 34.07 -3.85 -2.32
N LYS A 105 32.92 -3.73 -1.65
CA LYS A 105 32.81 -4.07 -0.23
C LYS A 105 33.13 -5.55 0.04
N PRO A 106 33.66 -5.89 1.22
CA PRO A 106 33.90 -7.28 1.60
C PRO A 106 32.63 -8.14 1.49
N ILE A 107 32.80 -9.40 1.08
CA ILE A 107 31.69 -10.33 0.90
C ILE A 107 30.89 -10.55 2.20
N GLU A 108 31.56 -10.47 3.35
CA GLU A 108 30.95 -10.57 4.67
C GLU A 108 29.97 -9.43 4.95
N GLU A 109 30.28 -8.20 4.51
CA GLU A 109 29.39 -7.04 4.63
C GLU A 109 28.16 -7.22 3.74
N ILE A 110 28.37 -7.64 2.49
CA ILE A 110 27.29 -7.94 1.54
C ILE A 110 26.39 -9.07 2.06
N HIS A 111 26.97 -10.08 2.70
CA HIS A 111 26.23 -11.18 3.32
C HIS A 111 25.31 -10.66 4.43
N VAL A 112 25.84 -9.86 5.37
CA VAL A 112 25.05 -9.29 6.46
C VAL A 112 23.88 -8.45 5.92
N MET A 113 24.12 -7.62 4.89
CA MET A 113 23.05 -6.85 4.23
C MET A 113 22.01 -7.77 3.58
N SER A 114 22.44 -8.87 2.97
CA SER A 114 21.56 -9.84 2.32
C SER A 114 20.64 -10.55 3.32
N LEU A 115 21.13 -10.88 4.52
CA LEU A 115 20.31 -11.48 5.59
C LEU A 115 19.16 -10.57 6.00
N VAL A 116 19.40 -9.26 6.08
CA VAL A 116 18.37 -8.26 6.40
C VAL A 116 17.23 -8.25 5.36
N VAL A 117 17.56 -8.45 4.08
CA VAL A 117 16.56 -8.60 3.00
C VAL A 117 15.78 -9.91 3.16
N MET A 118 16.48 -11.01 3.45
CA MET A 118 15.83 -12.32 3.60
C MET A 118 14.86 -12.36 4.77
N ASP A 119 15.19 -11.73 5.90
CA ASP A 119 14.28 -11.62 7.04
C ASP A 119 12.97 -10.89 6.68
N LYS A 120 13.06 -9.81 5.88
CA LYS A 120 11.86 -9.10 5.40
C LYS A 120 11.06 -9.93 4.41
N ARG A 121 11.72 -10.66 3.51
CA ARG A 121 11.04 -11.59 2.58
C ARG A 121 10.30 -12.67 3.36
N LEU A 122 10.92 -13.25 4.39
CA LEU A 122 10.27 -14.22 5.28
C LEU A 122 9.06 -13.60 5.99
N ALA A 123 9.16 -12.36 6.47
CA ALA A 123 8.04 -11.65 7.08
C ALA A 123 6.86 -11.45 6.10
N ILE A 124 7.13 -11.15 4.83
CA ILE A 124 6.09 -11.05 3.78
C ILE A 124 5.49 -12.43 3.48
N ILE A 125 6.32 -13.46 3.33
CA ILE A 125 5.85 -14.84 3.10
C ILE A 125 4.90 -15.28 4.21
N ASN A 126 5.29 -15.08 5.47
CA ASN A 126 4.48 -15.42 6.63
C ASN A 126 3.17 -14.62 6.67
N ALA A 127 3.21 -13.32 6.35
CA ALA A 127 2.01 -12.51 6.28
C ALA A 127 1.04 -12.98 5.18
N LYS A 128 1.55 -13.28 3.98
CA LYS A 128 0.74 -13.80 2.86
C LYS A 128 0.21 -15.21 3.13
N ALA A 129 1.00 -16.08 3.75
CA ALA A 129 0.58 -17.39 4.20
C ALA A 129 -0.57 -17.28 5.21
N GLY A 130 -0.46 -16.38 6.19
CA GLY A 130 -1.54 -16.10 7.13
C GLY A 130 -2.81 -15.57 6.45
N CYS A 131 -2.68 -14.67 5.48
CA CYS A 131 -3.83 -14.20 4.70
C CYS A 131 -4.50 -15.33 3.92
N ARG A 132 -3.73 -16.26 3.33
CA ARG A 132 -4.27 -17.45 2.67
C ARG A 132 -5.07 -18.30 3.65
N ASP A 133 -4.53 -18.55 4.84
CA ASP A 133 -5.19 -19.41 5.84
C ASP A 133 -6.49 -18.77 6.35
N ILE A 134 -6.52 -17.44 6.52
CA ILE A 134 -7.74 -16.71 6.84
C ILE A 134 -8.78 -16.86 5.73
N VAL A 135 -8.39 -16.58 4.48
CA VAL A 135 -9.31 -16.72 3.34
C VAL A 135 -9.86 -18.13 3.26
N ARG A 136 -9.00 -19.15 3.40
CA ARG A 136 -9.42 -20.55 3.36
C ARG A 136 -10.42 -20.91 4.47
N LYS A 137 -10.25 -20.34 5.67
CA LYS A 137 -11.18 -20.54 6.80
C LYS A 137 -12.50 -19.79 6.62
N THR A 138 -12.48 -18.64 5.94
CA THR A 138 -13.68 -17.84 5.71
C THR A 138 -14.54 -18.42 4.59
N LEU A 139 -13.92 -18.97 3.54
CA LEU A 139 -14.61 -19.51 2.37
C LEU A 139 -15.00 -20.98 2.55
N ASN A 140 -16.15 -21.35 1.98
CA ASN A 140 -16.47 -22.76 1.75
C ASN A 140 -15.64 -23.34 0.58
N ASP A 141 -15.81 -24.63 0.31
CA ASP A 141 -14.98 -25.35 -0.65
C ASP A 141 -15.24 -24.91 -2.09
N GLU A 142 -16.49 -24.62 -2.44
CA GLU A 142 -16.90 -24.12 -3.76
C GLU A 142 -16.32 -22.72 -4.00
N GLN A 143 -16.46 -21.81 -3.03
CA GLN A 143 -15.91 -20.45 -3.06
C GLN A 143 -14.38 -20.48 -3.17
N TRP A 144 -13.72 -21.38 -2.43
CA TRP A 144 -12.27 -21.54 -2.50
C TRP A 144 -11.82 -22.01 -3.89
N LYS A 145 -12.48 -23.02 -4.45
CA LYS A 145 -12.18 -23.53 -5.79
C LYS A 145 -12.32 -22.45 -6.84
N GLU A 146 -13.39 -21.67 -6.78
CA GLU A 146 -13.63 -20.55 -7.70
C GLU A 146 -12.57 -19.45 -7.54
N LEU A 147 -12.23 -19.08 -6.30
CA LEU A 147 -11.16 -18.11 -6.03
C LEU A 147 -9.81 -18.56 -6.64
N VAL A 148 -9.46 -19.84 -6.53
CA VAL A 148 -8.22 -20.37 -7.11
C VAL A 148 -8.26 -20.29 -8.64
N SER A 149 -9.41 -20.55 -9.26
CA SER A 149 -9.61 -20.38 -10.71
C SER A 149 -9.38 -18.92 -11.14
N LEU A 150 -10.05 -17.98 -10.47
CA LEU A 150 -9.90 -16.54 -10.71
C LEU A 150 -8.46 -16.05 -10.51
N TYR A 151 -7.76 -16.59 -9.51
CA TYR A 151 -6.37 -16.25 -9.26
C TYR A 151 -5.49 -16.67 -10.45
N LYS A 152 -5.63 -17.90 -10.94
CA LYS A 152 -4.84 -18.41 -12.08
C LYS A 152 -5.09 -17.58 -13.34
N GLN A 153 -6.35 -17.33 -13.69
CA GLN A 153 -6.72 -16.54 -14.87
C GLN A 153 -6.18 -15.09 -14.85
N SER A 154 -5.93 -14.53 -13.66
CA SER A 154 -5.40 -13.16 -13.52
C SER A 154 -3.87 -13.07 -13.45
N HIS A 155 -3.18 -14.21 -13.45
CA HIS A 155 -1.72 -14.30 -13.30
C HIS A 155 -1.03 -15.20 -14.34
N GLU A 156 -1.80 -15.84 -15.22
CA GLU A 156 -1.38 -16.38 -16.53
C GLU A 156 -1.26 -15.24 -17.55
#